data_AF-A0A433K1D6-F1
#
_entry.id   AF-A0A433K1D6-F1
#
_cell.length_a   1.000
_cell.length_b   1.000
_cell.length_c   1.000
_cell.angle_alpha   90.00
_cell.angle_beta   90.00
_cell.angle_gamma   90.00
#
_symmetry.space_group_name_H-M   'P 1'
#
loop_
_entity.id
_entity.type
_entity.pdbx_description
1 polymer ?
#
loop_
_entity_poly.entity_id
_entity_poly.type
_entity_poly.pdbx_seq_one_letter_code
_entity_poly.pdbx_strand_id
1 'polypeptide(L)'
;MTFELKGYNELKAHFAETVEIIKKKYSTEAIKIESLEQLTEPRRSQLKFIEYTIESLDTRLDATKPINKPRVLEEATRTLNGAMLLVSTQITENLGPIQRNSLLRDRLNLGMGITAEHAPSHFDLTKCYEELNKFFKLVFVERNSRKGLKAEHDLQYIPLDTLVALMKRSYELEELSNKNALAEYAPGGKAAILAKNFKTEAVPAAVTATFTDWDTIQEALQQLMTDELGDKNVAEINLLSKERAAQFNFLMTIVKNLNALSVESGRKIAILAGAMCIVREQIGQREYSKPALSHDDIPGSLVHTGLTRILKAKETSPENIEVLLRAANDYIMFMTTEPKKLKEKHIFSDIKDFSLVGILELIQSTITVCRKTALDREVAAYKRLAAEKAEAERLAKEETDSATKPTASTGGLAGLLGAMIWGTPKPKSVEKTKVEAEKEKAAVSPH
;
A
#
# COMPACT_ATOMS: atom_id res chain seq x y z
N MET A 1 -24.48 13.45 -20.41
CA MET A 1 -24.93 13.01 -19.07
C MET A 1 -23.70 12.49 -18.34
N THR A 2 -23.55 12.74 -17.03
CA THR A 2 -22.41 12.24 -16.24
C THR A 2 -22.65 10.80 -15.81
N PHE A 3 -21.61 9.96 -15.84
CA PHE A 3 -21.69 8.59 -15.35
C PHE A 3 -22.01 8.56 -13.85
N GLU A 4 -22.95 7.72 -13.43
CA GLU A 4 -23.30 7.52 -12.02
C GLU A 4 -22.97 6.08 -11.61
N LEU A 5 -22.22 5.93 -10.51
CA LEU A 5 -21.89 4.62 -9.96
C LEU A 5 -23.16 3.93 -9.46
N LYS A 6 -23.34 2.67 -9.83
CA LYS A 6 -24.39 1.82 -9.28
C LYS A 6 -24.21 1.61 -7.78
N GLY A 7 -25.31 1.44 -7.06
CA GLY A 7 -25.29 1.24 -5.61
C GLY A 7 -24.73 -0.13 -5.21
N TYR A 8 -24.14 -0.24 -4.01
CA TYR A 8 -23.54 -1.48 -3.50
C TYR A 8 -24.46 -2.71 -3.61
N ASN A 9 -25.72 -2.60 -3.17
CA ASN A 9 -26.66 -3.73 -3.21
C ASN A 9 -27.04 -4.15 -4.64
N GLU A 10 -27.11 -3.19 -5.57
CA GLU A 10 -27.37 -3.47 -6.98
C GLU A 10 -26.20 -4.25 -7.60
N LEU A 11 -24.96 -3.81 -7.33
CA LEU A 11 -23.74 -4.49 -7.78
C LEU A 11 -23.65 -5.91 -7.22
N LYS A 12 -23.91 -6.07 -5.92
CA LYS A 12 -23.90 -7.37 -5.22
C LYS A 12 -24.93 -8.33 -5.83
N ALA A 13 -26.16 -7.88 -6.02
CA ALA A 13 -27.22 -8.70 -6.61
C ALA A 13 -26.89 -9.11 -8.05
N HIS A 14 -26.39 -8.18 -8.87
CA HIS A 14 -25.99 -8.47 -10.25
C HIS A 14 -24.79 -9.43 -10.31
N PHE A 15 -23.84 -9.32 -9.37
CA PHE A 15 -22.72 -10.25 -9.28
C PHE A 15 -23.19 -11.67 -8.93
N ALA A 16 -24.12 -11.82 -7.98
CA ALA A 16 -24.69 -13.13 -7.64
C ALA A 16 -25.38 -13.80 -8.85
N GLU A 17 -26.17 -13.04 -9.63
CA GLU A 17 -26.74 -13.53 -10.88
C GLU A 17 -25.65 -13.93 -11.89
N THR A 18 -24.58 -13.13 -11.98
CA THR A 18 -23.44 -13.40 -12.86
C THR A 18 -22.73 -14.70 -12.50
N VAL A 19 -22.56 -14.99 -11.21
CA VAL A 19 -22.00 -16.27 -10.74
C VAL A 19 -22.84 -17.44 -11.25
N GLU A 20 -24.17 -17.37 -11.10
CA GLU A 20 -25.07 -18.44 -11.55
C GLU A 20 -25.05 -18.63 -13.07
N ILE A 21 -24.99 -17.54 -13.85
CA ILE A 21 -24.84 -17.59 -15.31
C ILE A 21 -23.53 -18.28 -15.70
N ILE A 22 -22.42 -17.93 -15.03
CA ILE A 22 -21.11 -18.52 -15.31
C ILE A 22 -21.12 -20.02 -14.96
N LYS A 23 -21.62 -20.42 -13.79
CA LYS A 23 -21.75 -21.84 -13.41
C LYS A 23 -22.53 -22.64 -14.45
N LYS A 24 -23.65 -22.11 -14.93
CA LYS A 24 -24.46 -22.73 -15.99
C LYS A 24 -23.68 -22.85 -17.30
N LYS A 25 -22.96 -21.82 -17.72
CA LYS A 25 -22.14 -21.84 -18.95
C LYS A 25 -21.06 -22.92 -18.92
N TYR A 26 -20.42 -23.13 -17.78
CA TYR A 26 -19.34 -24.12 -17.64
C TYR A 26 -19.85 -25.51 -17.25
N SER A 27 -21.15 -25.66 -16.97
CA SER A 27 -21.77 -26.97 -16.79
C SER A 27 -21.96 -27.65 -18.15
N THR A 28 -21.72 -28.96 -18.20
CA THR A 28 -22.00 -29.83 -19.35
C THR A 28 -23.01 -30.90 -18.94
N GLU A 29 -23.51 -31.70 -19.88
CA GLU A 29 -24.38 -32.84 -19.56
C GLU A 29 -23.72 -33.85 -18.61
N ALA A 30 -22.39 -33.93 -18.64
CA ALA A 30 -21.60 -34.85 -17.81
C ALA A 30 -21.11 -34.25 -16.48
N ILE A 31 -20.97 -32.92 -16.40
CA ILE A 31 -20.40 -32.23 -15.23
C ILE A 31 -21.26 -31.03 -14.88
N LYS A 32 -21.90 -31.06 -13.72
CA LYS A 32 -22.64 -29.93 -13.16
C LYS A 32 -21.74 -29.13 -12.23
N ILE A 33 -21.59 -27.83 -12.50
CA ILE A 33 -20.86 -26.89 -11.65
C ILE A 33 -21.85 -26.26 -10.67
N GLU A 34 -21.73 -26.60 -9.39
CA GLU A 34 -22.59 -26.11 -8.31
C GLU A 34 -21.90 -25.03 -7.47
N SER A 35 -20.57 -25.05 -7.40
CA SER A 35 -19.77 -24.13 -6.60
C SER A 35 -18.60 -23.51 -7.38
N LEU A 36 -18.04 -22.41 -6.88
CA LEU A 36 -16.90 -21.75 -7.55
C LEU A 36 -15.62 -22.59 -7.48
N GLU A 37 -15.47 -23.46 -6.48
CA GLU A 37 -14.31 -24.36 -6.31
C GLU A 37 -14.11 -25.29 -7.50
N GLN A 38 -15.21 -25.68 -8.15
CA GLN A 38 -15.24 -26.60 -9.29
C GLN A 38 -14.88 -25.91 -10.61
N LEU A 39 -14.81 -24.57 -10.65
CA LEU A 39 -14.34 -23.84 -11.83
C LEU A 39 -12.82 -23.98 -11.98
N THR A 40 -12.36 -23.91 -13.23
CA THR A 40 -10.93 -23.86 -13.56
C THR A 40 -10.38 -22.44 -13.49
N GLU A 41 -9.06 -22.32 -13.33
CA GLU A 41 -8.37 -21.04 -13.45
C GLU A 41 -8.41 -20.52 -14.90
N PRO A 42 -8.47 -19.19 -15.12
CA PRO A 42 -8.44 -18.12 -14.11
C PRO A 42 -9.82 -17.75 -13.53
N ARG A 43 -10.92 -18.34 -14.03
CA ARG A 43 -12.29 -17.90 -13.69
C ARG A 43 -12.63 -18.12 -12.23
N ARG A 44 -12.15 -19.22 -11.63
CA ARG A 44 -12.29 -19.48 -10.21
C ARG A 44 -11.72 -18.35 -9.36
N SER A 45 -10.43 -18.02 -9.51
CA SER A 45 -9.80 -16.95 -8.72
C SER A 45 -10.44 -15.60 -8.94
N GLN A 46 -10.84 -15.28 -10.18
CA GLN A 46 -11.49 -14.02 -10.52
C GLN A 46 -12.85 -13.84 -9.82
N LEU A 47 -13.68 -14.88 -9.82
CA LEU A 47 -14.99 -14.84 -9.16
C LEU A 47 -14.85 -14.88 -7.64
N LYS A 48 -13.99 -15.75 -7.11
CA LYS A 48 -13.72 -15.83 -5.67
C LYS A 48 -13.19 -14.52 -5.10
N PHE A 49 -12.32 -13.83 -5.84
CA PHE A 49 -11.84 -12.51 -5.41
C PHE A 49 -12.98 -11.51 -5.19
N ILE A 50 -13.93 -11.42 -6.11
CA ILE A 50 -15.08 -10.51 -5.98
C ILE A 50 -16.03 -10.99 -4.88
N GLU A 51 -16.29 -12.31 -4.79
CA GLU A 51 -17.13 -12.91 -3.74
C GLU A 51 -16.59 -12.61 -2.33
N TYR A 52 -15.31 -12.90 -2.06
CA TYR A 52 -14.69 -12.59 -0.77
C TYR A 52 -14.62 -11.08 -0.49
N THR A 53 -14.47 -10.26 -1.54
CA THR A 53 -14.56 -8.81 -1.39
C THR A 53 -15.94 -8.40 -0.89
N ILE A 54 -17.01 -8.98 -1.45
CA ILE A 54 -18.38 -8.74 -1.01
C ILE A 54 -18.57 -9.19 0.45
N GLU A 55 -18.15 -10.42 0.80
CA GLU A 55 -18.31 -10.97 2.16
C GLU A 55 -17.61 -10.11 3.23
N SER A 56 -16.37 -9.67 2.94
CA SER A 56 -15.61 -8.80 3.85
C SER A 56 -16.26 -7.41 3.99
N LEU A 57 -16.80 -6.87 2.89
CA LEU A 57 -17.53 -5.59 2.91
C LEU A 57 -18.87 -5.68 3.65
N ASP A 58 -19.63 -6.76 3.48
CA ASP A 58 -20.87 -7.02 4.22
C ASP A 58 -20.59 -7.07 5.73
N THR A 59 -19.58 -7.85 6.13
CA THR A 59 -19.16 -7.97 7.54
C THR A 59 -18.82 -6.59 8.13
N ARG A 60 -18.11 -5.74 7.36
CA ARG A 60 -17.79 -4.37 7.77
C ARG A 60 -19.04 -3.49 7.88
N LEU A 61 -19.98 -3.60 6.94
CA LEU A 61 -21.22 -2.81 6.93
C LEU A 61 -22.15 -3.18 8.09
N ASP A 62 -22.21 -4.45 8.45
CA ASP A 62 -23.01 -4.95 9.58
C ASP A 62 -22.42 -4.53 10.93
N ALA A 63 -21.09 -4.51 11.04
CA ALA A 63 -20.40 -4.02 12.24
C ALA A 63 -20.39 -2.48 12.38
N THR A 64 -20.82 -1.74 11.34
CA THR A 64 -20.74 -0.27 11.33
C THR A 64 -21.95 0.38 11.99
N LYS A 65 -21.69 1.30 12.93
CA LYS A 65 -22.74 2.11 13.59
C LYS A 65 -23.57 2.91 12.56
N PRO A 66 -24.90 3.07 12.75
CA PRO A 66 -25.77 3.72 11.77
C PRO A 66 -25.31 5.10 11.29
N ILE A 67 -24.77 5.94 12.19
CA ILE A 67 -24.26 7.28 11.85
C ILE A 67 -23.13 7.28 10.82
N ASN A 68 -22.32 6.21 10.79
CA ASN A 68 -21.19 6.07 9.86
C ASN A 68 -21.56 5.26 8.61
N LYS A 69 -22.74 4.61 8.61
CA LYS A 69 -23.14 3.66 7.56
C LYS A 69 -23.20 4.29 6.16
N PRO A 70 -23.67 5.53 5.95
CA PRO A 70 -23.66 6.14 4.62
C PRO A 70 -22.25 6.26 4.02
N ARG A 71 -21.28 6.73 4.82
CA ARG A 71 -19.88 6.86 4.39
C ARG A 71 -19.26 5.49 4.09
N VAL A 72 -19.46 4.51 4.98
CA VAL A 72 -18.90 3.16 4.78
C VAL A 72 -19.56 2.46 3.59
N LEU A 73 -20.83 2.74 3.29
CA LEU A 73 -21.52 2.23 2.11
C LEU A 73 -20.96 2.83 0.80
N GLU A 74 -20.62 4.12 0.80
CA GLU A 74 -19.94 4.77 -0.33
C GLU A 74 -18.54 4.17 -0.56
N GLU A 75 -17.76 3.98 0.52
CA GLU A 75 -16.46 3.30 0.47
C GLU A 75 -16.62 1.87 -0.07
N ALA A 76 -17.57 1.09 0.45
CA ALA A 76 -17.85 -0.28 -0.01
C ALA A 76 -18.27 -0.33 -1.49
N THR A 77 -19.08 0.63 -1.94
CA THR A 77 -19.47 0.76 -3.35
C THR A 77 -18.24 0.98 -4.24
N ARG A 78 -17.32 1.86 -3.84
CA ARG A 78 -16.08 2.13 -4.57
C ARG A 78 -15.13 0.94 -4.57
N THR A 79 -14.97 0.27 -3.42
CA THR A 79 -14.15 -0.96 -3.31
C THR A 79 -14.68 -2.04 -4.25
N LEU A 80 -16.00 -2.29 -4.27
CA LEU A 80 -16.59 -3.33 -5.12
C LEU A 80 -16.47 -2.99 -6.62
N ASN A 81 -16.73 -1.74 -7.01
CA ASN A 81 -16.46 -1.28 -8.38
C ASN A 81 -14.99 -1.47 -8.75
N GLY A 82 -14.05 -1.09 -7.86
CA GLY A 82 -12.62 -1.29 -8.06
C GLY A 82 -12.28 -2.77 -8.29
N ALA A 83 -12.82 -3.68 -7.49
CA ALA A 83 -12.58 -5.11 -7.62
C ALA A 83 -13.10 -5.66 -8.96
N MET A 84 -14.31 -5.28 -9.35
CA MET A 84 -14.91 -5.67 -10.64
C MET A 84 -14.12 -5.09 -11.83
N LEU A 85 -13.68 -3.83 -11.75
CA LEU A 85 -12.84 -3.17 -12.76
C LEU A 85 -11.47 -3.84 -12.90
N LEU A 86 -10.83 -4.21 -11.78
CA LEU A 86 -9.55 -4.93 -11.77
C LEU A 86 -9.69 -6.27 -12.50
N VAL A 87 -10.73 -7.05 -12.19
CA VAL A 87 -10.99 -8.32 -12.87
C VAL A 87 -11.32 -8.11 -14.35
N SER A 88 -12.15 -7.13 -14.69
CA SER A 88 -12.50 -6.79 -16.07
C SER A 88 -11.25 -6.42 -16.91
N THR A 89 -10.35 -5.65 -16.30
CA THR A 89 -9.06 -5.25 -16.89
C THR A 89 -8.14 -6.46 -17.07
N GLN A 90 -7.97 -7.28 -16.03
CA GLN A 90 -7.16 -8.50 -16.09
C GLN A 90 -7.68 -9.47 -17.17
N ILE A 91 -9.00 -9.61 -17.32
CA ILE A 91 -9.57 -10.40 -18.41
C ILE A 91 -9.16 -9.82 -19.76
N THR A 92 -9.29 -8.51 -19.94
CA THR A 92 -8.97 -7.82 -21.20
C THR A 92 -7.50 -8.01 -21.59
N GLU A 93 -6.59 -7.92 -20.64
CA GLU A 93 -5.15 -8.11 -20.85
C GLU A 93 -4.76 -9.55 -21.17
N ASN A 94 -5.53 -10.52 -20.67
CA ASN A 94 -5.28 -11.94 -20.89
C ASN A 94 -6.05 -12.52 -22.10
N LEU A 95 -6.87 -11.73 -22.78
CA LEU A 95 -7.50 -12.18 -24.02
C LEU A 95 -6.44 -12.26 -25.13
N GLY A 96 -6.41 -13.39 -25.83
CA GLY A 96 -5.53 -13.54 -26.99
C GLY A 96 -5.91 -12.56 -28.11
N PRO A 97 -5.02 -12.28 -29.08
CA PRO A 97 -5.22 -11.26 -30.12
C PRO A 97 -6.53 -11.37 -30.93
N ILE A 98 -7.08 -12.59 -31.02
CA ILE A 98 -8.30 -12.91 -31.79
C ILE A 98 -9.54 -12.94 -30.88
N GLN A 99 -9.37 -13.12 -29.57
CA GLN A 99 -10.48 -13.21 -28.63
C GLN A 99 -10.96 -11.81 -28.23
N ARG A 100 -12.13 -11.41 -28.74
CA ARG A 100 -12.70 -10.07 -28.45
C ARG A 100 -13.71 -10.06 -27.32
N ASN A 101 -14.30 -11.22 -27.02
CA ASN A 101 -15.48 -11.33 -26.16
C ASN A 101 -15.20 -12.21 -24.93
N SER A 102 -15.67 -11.75 -23.77
CA SER A 102 -15.63 -12.54 -22.54
C SER A 102 -16.90 -12.31 -21.76
N LEU A 103 -17.70 -13.37 -21.60
CA LEU A 103 -18.98 -13.30 -20.89
C LEU A 103 -18.84 -12.70 -19.49
N LEU A 104 -17.80 -13.08 -18.74
CA LEU A 104 -17.57 -12.54 -17.41
C LEU A 104 -17.29 -11.03 -17.47
N ARG A 105 -16.41 -10.59 -18.37
CA ARG A 105 -16.11 -9.16 -18.56
C ARG A 105 -17.37 -8.38 -18.91
N ASP A 106 -18.14 -8.87 -19.88
CA ASP A 106 -19.32 -8.19 -20.38
C ASP A 106 -20.41 -8.11 -19.30
N ARG A 107 -20.57 -9.17 -18.48
CA ARG A 107 -21.45 -9.15 -17.30
C ARG A 107 -20.97 -8.20 -16.21
N LEU A 108 -19.67 -8.16 -15.90
CA LEU A 108 -19.15 -7.21 -14.91
C LEU A 108 -19.37 -5.75 -15.36
N ASN A 109 -19.09 -5.44 -16.63
CA ASN A 109 -19.32 -4.11 -17.19
C ASN A 109 -20.80 -3.74 -17.17
N LEU A 110 -21.69 -4.67 -17.54
CA LEU A 110 -23.13 -4.47 -17.46
C LEU A 110 -23.58 -4.18 -16.02
N GLY A 111 -23.09 -4.93 -15.04
CA GLY A 111 -23.40 -4.73 -13.63
C GLY A 111 -22.95 -3.37 -13.11
N MET A 112 -21.80 -2.88 -13.57
CA MET A 112 -21.29 -1.54 -13.25
C MET A 112 -21.96 -0.42 -14.05
N GLY A 113 -22.81 -0.73 -15.04
CA GLY A 113 -23.42 0.24 -15.94
C GLY A 113 -22.46 0.84 -16.97
N ILE A 114 -21.32 0.19 -17.21
CA ILE A 114 -20.30 0.65 -18.17
C ILE A 114 -20.69 0.22 -19.58
N THR A 115 -20.82 1.21 -20.46
CA THR A 115 -21.14 1.06 -21.89
C THR A 115 -20.10 1.80 -22.74
N ALA A 116 -20.18 1.66 -24.06
CA ALA A 116 -19.29 2.42 -24.95
C ALA A 116 -19.54 3.93 -24.85
N GLU A 117 -20.78 4.33 -24.61
CA GLU A 117 -21.24 5.71 -24.52
C GLU A 117 -21.10 6.30 -23.11
N HIS A 118 -21.05 5.46 -22.08
CA HIS A 118 -21.00 5.87 -20.68
C HIS A 118 -19.96 5.04 -19.92
N ALA A 119 -18.84 5.68 -19.56
CA ALA A 119 -17.79 5.10 -18.74
C ALA A 119 -17.45 6.00 -17.54
N PRO A 120 -16.90 5.45 -16.44
CA PRO A 120 -16.45 6.24 -15.31
C PRO A 120 -15.36 7.23 -15.73
N SER A 121 -15.36 8.43 -15.13
CA SER A 121 -14.26 9.39 -15.35
C SER A 121 -12.97 8.90 -14.71
N HIS A 122 -11.81 9.42 -15.12
CA HIS A 122 -10.55 9.05 -14.48
C HIS A 122 -10.53 9.40 -12.98
N PHE A 123 -11.21 10.46 -12.57
CA PHE A 123 -11.42 10.78 -11.15
C PHE A 123 -12.22 9.71 -10.39
N ASP A 124 -13.22 9.08 -11.03
CA ASP A 124 -14.00 8.01 -10.40
C ASP A 124 -13.19 6.72 -10.33
N LEU A 125 -12.41 6.41 -11.37
CA LEU A 125 -11.49 5.28 -11.38
C LEU A 125 -10.43 5.41 -10.29
N THR A 126 -9.82 6.58 -10.12
CA THR A 126 -8.87 6.86 -9.04
C THR A 126 -9.46 6.51 -7.68
N LYS A 127 -10.66 7.00 -7.37
CA LYS A 127 -11.33 6.71 -6.09
C LYS A 127 -11.63 5.22 -5.91
N CYS A 128 -12.02 4.52 -6.97
CA CYS A 128 -12.30 3.08 -6.90
C CYS A 128 -11.02 2.28 -6.59
N TYR A 129 -9.90 2.58 -7.28
CA TYR A 129 -8.64 1.88 -7.03
C TYR A 129 -7.98 2.28 -5.70
N GLU A 130 -8.10 3.53 -5.25
CA GLU A 130 -7.66 3.95 -3.93
C GLU A 130 -8.39 3.17 -2.82
N GLU A 131 -9.72 3.06 -2.89
CA GLU A 131 -10.50 2.30 -1.91
C GLU A 131 -10.23 0.79 -2.01
N LEU A 132 -9.98 0.26 -3.21
CA LEU A 132 -9.55 -1.12 -3.38
C LEU A 132 -8.17 -1.38 -2.76
N ASN A 133 -7.22 -0.47 -2.96
CA ASN A 133 -5.87 -0.60 -2.39
C ASN A 133 -5.87 -0.41 -0.86
N LYS A 134 -6.81 0.38 -0.30
CA LYS A 134 -7.08 0.39 1.14
C LYS A 134 -7.66 -0.94 1.62
N PHE A 135 -8.57 -1.54 0.86
CA PHE A 135 -9.14 -2.86 1.15
C PHE A 135 -8.06 -3.95 1.17
N PHE A 136 -7.16 -3.96 0.19
CA PHE A 136 -6.05 -4.91 0.14
C PHE A 136 -5.15 -4.88 1.37
N LYS A 137 -5.11 -3.79 2.14
CA LYS A 137 -4.36 -3.77 3.41
C LYS A 137 -4.86 -4.80 4.41
N LEU A 138 -6.08 -5.32 4.29
CA LEU A 138 -6.63 -6.35 5.18
C LEU A 138 -5.82 -7.64 5.23
N VAL A 139 -5.01 -7.93 4.20
CA VAL A 139 -4.13 -9.11 4.16
C VAL A 139 -2.93 -8.98 5.10
N PHE A 140 -2.58 -7.76 5.52
CA PHE A 140 -1.48 -7.51 6.45
C PHE A 140 -1.95 -7.46 7.90
N VAL A 141 -1.08 -7.87 8.82
CA VAL A 141 -1.31 -7.78 10.26
C VAL A 141 -1.58 -6.32 10.62
N GLU A 142 -2.70 -6.06 11.32
CA GLU A 142 -3.16 -4.71 11.67
C GLU A 142 -3.23 -3.72 10.49
N ARG A 143 -3.42 -4.22 9.26
CA ARG A 143 -3.45 -3.39 8.04
C ARG A 143 -2.13 -2.65 7.76
N ASN A 144 -1.02 -3.17 8.26
CA ASN A 144 0.31 -2.58 8.14
C ASN A 144 1.30 -3.59 7.57
N SER A 145 1.78 -3.37 6.34
CA SER A 145 2.75 -4.28 5.70
C SER A 145 4.06 -4.39 6.47
N ARG A 146 4.42 -3.43 7.32
CA ARG A 146 5.59 -3.54 8.22
C ARG A 146 5.48 -4.72 9.22
N LYS A 147 4.26 -5.25 9.43
CA LYS A 147 3.97 -6.35 10.35
C LYS A 147 3.78 -7.69 9.63
N GLY A 148 3.97 -7.73 8.31
CA GLY A 148 3.84 -8.95 7.51
C GLY A 148 2.42 -9.33 7.12
N LEU A 149 2.34 -10.33 6.26
CA LEU A 149 1.08 -10.98 5.86
C LEU A 149 0.50 -11.74 7.06
N LYS A 150 -0.82 -11.67 7.22
CA LYS A 150 -1.52 -12.52 8.19
C LYS A 150 -1.38 -13.98 7.76
N ALA A 151 -1.27 -14.87 8.74
CA ALA A 151 -1.32 -16.31 8.50
C ALA A 151 -2.68 -16.73 7.91
N GLU A 152 -3.76 -16.09 8.37
CA GLU A 152 -5.11 -16.26 7.83
C GLU A 152 -5.71 -14.89 7.48
N HIS A 153 -6.26 -14.77 6.28
CA HIS A 153 -6.92 -13.55 5.81
C HIS A 153 -8.06 -13.86 4.85
N ASP A 154 -8.99 -12.91 4.70
CA ASP A 154 -10.22 -13.05 3.91
C ASP A 154 -9.96 -13.50 2.45
N LEU A 155 -8.77 -13.19 1.90
CA LEU A 155 -8.36 -13.55 0.54
C LEU A 155 -7.49 -14.82 0.42
N GLN A 156 -7.35 -15.63 1.48
CA GLN A 156 -6.40 -16.76 1.53
C GLN A 156 -6.71 -17.90 0.55
N TYR A 157 -7.94 -17.97 0.06
CA TYR A 157 -8.39 -18.96 -0.91
C TYR A 157 -7.96 -18.65 -2.34
N ILE A 158 -7.41 -17.45 -2.58
CA ILE A 158 -6.76 -17.10 -3.83
C ILE A 158 -5.30 -17.54 -3.73
N PRO A 159 -4.75 -18.27 -4.72
CA PRO A 159 -3.33 -18.60 -4.72
C PRO A 159 -2.45 -17.36 -4.52
N LEU A 160 -1.46 -17.44 -3.64
CA LEU A 160 -0.65 -16.28 -3.22
C LEU A 160 -0.08 -15.51 -4.42
N ASP A 161 0.47 -16.19 -5.41
CA ASP A 161 1.03 -15.53 -6.60
C ASP A 161 -0.03 -14.78 -7.42
N THR A 162 -1.25 -15.33 -7.50
CA THR A 162 -2.41 -14.66 -8.13
C THR A 162 -2.85 -13.44 -7.32
N LEU A 163 -2.92 -13.55 -5.99
CA LEU A 163 -3.26 -12.43 -5.11
C LEU A 163 -2.22 -11.29 -5.24
N VAL A 164 -0.94 -11.63 -5.24
CA VAL A 164 0.16 -10.67 -5.42
C VAL A 164 0.06 -9.99 -6.79
N ALA A 165 -0.22 -10.73 -7.85
CA ALA A 165 -0.43 -10.17 -9.19
C ALA A 165 -1.62 -9.19 -9.22
N LEU A 166 -2.74 -9.54 -8.58
CA LEU A 166 -3.91 -8.66 -8.46
C LEU A 166 -3.57 -7.37 -7.70
N MET A 167 -2.89 -7.47 -6.55
CA MET A 167 -2.50 -6.30 -5.75
C MET A 167 -1.54 -5.38 -6.53
N LYS A 168 -0.51 -5.95 -7.18
CA LYS A 168 0.44 -5.17 -8.00
C LYS A 168 -0.26 -4.46 -9.16
N ARG A 169 -1.15 -5.17 -9.87
CA ARG A 169 -1.94 -4.57 -10.97
C ARG A 169 -2.86 -3.48 -10.45
N SER A 170 -3.47 -3.65 -9.28
CA SER A 170 -4.30 -2.63 -8.64
C SER A 170 -3.51 -1.36 -8.28
N TYR A 171 -2.25 -1.49 -7.84
CA TYR A 171 -1.38 -0.33 -7.62
C TYR A 171 -1.08 0.41 -8.93
N GLU A 172 -0.82 -0.32 -10.02
CA GLU A 172 -0.57 0.26 -11.35
C GLU A 172 -1.80 0.96 -11.93
N LEU A 173 -3.00 0.42 -11.68
CA LEU A 173 -4.25 1.03 -12.13
C LEU A 173 -4.61 2.30 -11.32
N GLU A 174 -4.29 2.34 -10.02
CA GLU A 174 -4.36 3.59 -9.24
C GLU A 174 -3.40 4.65 -9.81
N GLU A 175 -2.16 4.27 -10.14
CA GLU A 175 -1.20 5.19 -10.75
C GLU A 175 -1.69 5.72 -12.10
N LEU A 176 -2.10 4.81 -12.99
CA LEU A 176 -2.55 5.17 -14.33
C LEU A 176 -3.78 6.07 -14.29
N SER A 177 -4.76 5.74 -13.43
CA SER A 177 -5.96 6.57 -13.28
C SER A 177 -5.63 7.96 -12.71
N ASN A 178 -4.73 8.06 -11.73
CA ASN A 178 -4.27 9.35 -11.24
C ASN A 178 -3.57 10.18 -12.33
N LYS A 179 -2.65 9.57 -13.10
CA LYS A 179 -1.96 10.26 -14.20
C LYS A 179 -2.94 10.75 -15.26
N ASN A 180 -3.90 9.92 -15.64
CA ASN A 180 -4.91 10.33 -16.61
C ASN A 180 -5.86 11.39 -16.04
N ALA A 181 -6.22 11.31 -14.76
CA ALA A 181 -7.01 12.34 -14.10
C ALA A 181 -6.27 13.68 -14.09
N LEU A 182 -4.94 13.71 -13.89
CA LEU A 182 -4.12 14.92 -13.98
C LEU A 182 -4.22 15.57 -15.38
N ALA A 183 -4.24 14.78 -16.44
CA ALA A 183 -4.43 15.27 -17.81
C ALA A 183 -5.84 15.83 -18.07
N GLU A 184 -6.84 15.43 -17.28
CA GLU A 184 -8.22 15.93 -17.36
C GLU A 184 -8.46 17.22 -16.57
N TYR A 185 -7.50 17.70 -15.76
CA TYR A 185 -7.70 18.95 -15.03
C TYR A 185 -7.86 20.12 -15.99
N ALA A 186 -8.98 20.83 -15.89
CA ALA A 186 -9.17 22.04 -16.68
C ALA A 186 -8.26 23.18 -16.17
N PRO A 187 -7.63 23.96 -17.06
CA PRO A 187 -6.84 25.12 -16.64
C PRO A 187 -7.75 26.25 -16.13
N GLY A 188 -7.16 27.20 -15.38
CA GLY A 188 -7.85 28.47 -15.05
C GLY A 188 -8.64 28.46 -13.75
N GLY A 189 -8.26 27.63 -12.77
CA GLY A 189 -8.75 27.78 -11.38
C GLY A 189 -8.35 29.15 -10.80
N LYS A 190 -9.30 29.85 -10.16
CA LYS A 190 -9.14 31.22 -9.64
C LYS A 190 -9.42 31.35 -8.14
N ALA A 191 -9.76 30.26 -7.46
CA ALA A 191 -10.06 30.26 -6.04
C ALA A 191 -8.80 30.57 -5.22
N ALA A 192 -8.92 31.56 -4.35
CA ALA A 192 -7.86 31.93 -3.42
C ALA A 192 -7.46 30.74 -2.54
N ILE A 193 -6.16 30.62 -2.26
CA ILE A 193 -5.64 29.61 -1.34
C ILE A 193 -5.86 30.11 0.09
N LEU A 194 -6.76 29.47 0.81
CA LEU A 194 -6.96 29.73 2.23
C LEU A 194 -6.15 28.70 3.02
N ALA A 195 -4.87 29.00 3.23
CA ALA A 195 -3.88 28.09 3.83
C ALA A 195 -4.34 27.49 5.18
N LYS A 196 -5.11 28.25 5.97
CA LYS A 196 -5.77 27.81 7.23
C LYS A 196 -6.76 26.65 7.07
N ASN A 197 -7.24 26.39 5.86
CA ASN A 197 -8.18 25.31 5.56
C ASN A 197 -7.48 24.00 5.20
N PHE A 198 -6.14 23.98 5.16
CA PHE A 198 -5.41 22.75 4.90
C PHE A 198 -5.62 21.75 6.03
N LYS A 199 -6.31 20.66 5.73
CA LYS A 199 -6.57 19.54 6.64
C LYS A 199 -6.19 18.26 5.91
N THR A 200 -5.35 17.45 6.54
CA THR A 200 -4.99 16.10 6.07
C THR A 200 -4.95 15.16 7.28
N GLU A 201 -4.83 13.86 7.01
CA GLU A 201 -4.68 12.81 8.00
C GLU A 201 -3.42 13.02 8.85
N ALA A 202 -3.47 12.59 10.12
CA ALA A 202 -2.33 12.68 11.01
C ALA A 202 -1.18 11.81 10.50
N VAL A 203 0.03 12.37 10.46
CA VAL A 203 1.23 11.60 10.13
C VAL A 203 1.66 10.89 11.41
N PRO A 204 1.85 9.55 11.40
CA PRO A 204 2.32 8.85 12.59
C PRO A 204 3.67 9.40 13.06
N ALA A 205 3.79 9.76 14.35
CA ALA A 205 5.00 10.37 14.90
C ALA A 205 6.27 9.55 14.62
N ALA A 206 6.16 8.22 14.58
CA ALA A 206 7.26 7.32 14.26
C ALA A 206 7.85 7.52 12.84
N VAL A 207 7.07 8.03 11.89
CA VAL A 207 7.55 8.32 10.52
C VAL A 207 8.44 9.56 10.53
N THR A 208 8.14 10.53 11.39
CA THR A 208 8.88 11.80 11.45
C THR A 208 9.94 11.82 12.52
N ALA A 209 9.92 10.89 13.48
CA ALA A 209 10.87 10.80 14.60
C ALA A 209 12.33 10.62 14.16
N THR A 210 12.57 10.14 12.93
CA THR A 210 13.91 10.04 12.35
C THR A 210 14.51 11.40 12.00
N PHE A 211 13.66 12.42 11.86
CA PHE A 211 14.00 13.82 11.65
C PHE A 211 13.84 14.53 12.99
N THR A 212 14.91 15.13 13.50
CA THR A 212 15.00 15.69 14.85
C THR A 212 13.85 16.65 15.14
N ASP A 213 13.82 17.77 14.42
CA ASP A 213 12.82 18.82 14.53
C ASP A 213 12.76 19.64 13.22
N TRP A 214 11.81 20.57 13.16
CA TRP A 214 11.53 21.38 11.97
C TRP A 214 12.70 22.29 11.60
N ASP A 215 13.36 22.90 12.58
CA ASP A 215 14.47 23.83 12.33
C ASP A 215 15.69 23.05 11.81
N THR A 216 16.00 21.90 12.42
CA THR A 216 17.12 21.04 12.01
C THR A 216 17.00 20.57 10.56
N ILE A 217 15.80 20.16 10.11
CA ILE A 217 15.63 19.69 8.72
C ILE A 217 15.73 20.85 7.71
N GLN A 218 15.31 22.06 8.10
CA GLN A 218 15.49 23.26 7.28
C GLN A 218 16.96 23.66 7.17
N GLU A 219 17.69 23.66 8.29
CA GLU A 219 19.12 23.95 8.33
C GLU A 219 19.91 22.96 7.47
N ALA A 220 19.60 21.66 7.57
CA ALA A 220 20.24 20.65 6.75
C ALA A 220 19.99 20.86 5.25
N LEU A 221 18.79 21.29 4.86
CA LEU A 221 18.47 21.64 3.48
C LEU A 221 19.22 22.92 3.02
N GLN A 222 19.24 23.94 3.86
CA GLN A 222 19.92 25.21 3.58
C GLN A 222 21.44 25.00 3.45
N GLN A 223 22.02 24.15 4.28
CA GLN A 223 23.42 23.77 4.17
C GLN A 223 23.68 23.01 2.88
N LEU A 224 22.83 22.04 2.52
CA LEU A 224 22.96 21.30 1.26
C LEU A 224 22.91 22.23 0.03
N MET A 225 22.07 23.25 0.07
CA MET A 225 22.00 24.26 -0.99
C MET A 225 23.28 25.10 -1.04
N THR A 226 23.78 25.56 0.11
CA THR A 226 25.05 26.30 0.21
C THR A 226 26.22 25.47 -0.31
N ASP A 227 26.27 24.18 0.03
CA ASP A 227 27.30 23.26 -0.43
C ASP A 227 27.26 23.07 -1.96
N GLU A 228 26.08 22.94 -2.57
CA GLU A 228 25.96 22.87 -4.04
C GLU A 228 26.41 24.18 -4.71
N LEU A 229 26.02 25.33 -4.17
CA LEU A 229 26.46 26.63 -4.69
C LEU A 229 27.99 26.77 -4.64
N GLY A 230 28.60 26.33 -3.53
CA GLY A 230 30.05 26.26 -3.37
C GLY A 230 30.72 25.30 -4.35
N ASP A 231 30.20 24.08 -4.49
CA ASP A 231 30.72 23.06 -5.42
C ASP A 231 30.66 23.53 -6.88
N LYS A 232 29.58 24.23 -7.26
CA LYS A 232 29.43 24.81 -8.61
C LYS A 232 30.06 26.19 -8.76
N ASN A 233 30.64 26.74 -7.70
CA ASN A 233 31.27 28.06 -7.67
C ASN A 233 30.36 29.17 -8.21
N VAL A 234 29.11 29.20 -7.74
CA VAL A 234 28.11 30.21 -8.11
C VAL A 234 27.52 30.86 -6.86
N ALA A 235 27.12 32.14 -6.97
CA ALA A 235 26.63 32.91 -5.83
C ALA A 235 25.12 32.74 -5.56
N GLU A 236 24.34 32.32 -6.56
CA GLU A 236 22.88 32.30 -6.50
C GLU A 236 22.28 31.04 -7.14
N ILE A 237 21.14 30.58 -6.63
CA ILE A 237 20.42 29.38 -7.12
C ILE A 237 20.14 29.46 -8.62
N ASN A 238 19.79 30.66 -9.12
CA ASN A 238 19.43 30.87 -10.52
C ASN A 238 20.62 30.71 -11.50
N LEU A 239 21.86 30.64 -10.97
CA LEU A 239 23.07 30.39 -11.74
C LEU A 239 23.45 28.89 -11.82
N LEU A 240 22.73 28.02 -11.11
CA LEU A 240 22.84 26.56 -11.27
C LEU A 240 22.20 26.11 -12.60
N SER A 241 22.28 24.82 -12.92
CA SER A 241 21.51 24.28 -14.05
C SER A 241 20.02 24.53 -13.86
N LYS A 242 19.27 24.64 -14.97
CA LYS A 242 17.83 24.95 -14.93
C LYS A 242 17.06 23.98 -14.04
N GLU A 243 17.38 22.70 -14.16
CA GLU A 243 16.77 21.62 -13.40
C GLU A 243 17.07 21.76 -11.90
N ARG A 244 18.34 21.98 -11.55
CA ARG A 244 18.80 22.12 -10.16
C ARG A 244 18.23 23.37 -9.51
N ALA A 245 18.20 24.48 -10.23
CA ALA A 245 17.59 25.73 -9.78
C ALA A 245 16.09 25.57 -9.51
N ALA A 246 15.36 24.91 -10.42
CA ALA A 246 13.93 24.64 -10.25
C ALA A 246 13.67 23.73 -9.03
N GLN A 247 14.50 22.71 -8.82
CA GLN A 247 14.42 21.80 -7.66
C GLN A 247 14.63 22.52 -6.33
N PHE A 248 15.67 23.34 -6.19
CA PHE A 248 15.87 24.11 -4.96
C PHE A 248 14.80 25.16 -4.75
N ASN A 249 14.40 25.90 -5.78
CA ASN A 249 13.31 26.87 -5.68
C ASN A 249 11.99 26.18 -5.27
N PHE A 250 11.73 24.96 -5.72
CA PHE A 250 10.59 24.15 -5.29
C PHE A 250 10.64 23.84 -3.79
N LEU A 251 11.76 23.31 -3.29
CA LEU A 251 11.93 22.99 -1.87
C LEU A 251 11.84 24.24 -0.99
N MET A 252 12.51 25.33 -1.38
CA MET A 252 12.52 26.59 -0.62
C MET A 252 11.14 27.26 -0.62
N THR A 253 10.37 27.13 -1.71
CA THR A 253 8.98 27.58 -1.75
C THR A 253 8.12 26.81 -0.76
N ILE A 254 8.28 25.49 -0.65
CA ILE A 254 7.58 24.68 0.34
C ILE A 254 7.93 25.14 1.76
N VAL A 255 9.23 25.27 2.07
CA VAL A 255 9.69 25.76 3.39
C VAL A 255 9.08 27.12 3.73
N LYS A 256 9.16 28.09 2.81
CA LYS A 256 8.60 29.44 3.00
C LYS A 256 7.11 29.40 3.32
N ASN A 257 6.33 28.61 2.59
CA ASN A 257 4.89 28.52 2.81
C ASN A 257 4.54 27.75 4.10
N LEU A 258 5.27 26.68 4.43
CA LEU A 258 5.08 25.93 5.68
C LEU A 258 5.42 26.76 6.92
N ASN A 259 6.40 27.67 6.83
CA ASN A 259 6.71 28.60 7.91
C ASN A 259 5.56 29.58 8.18
N ALA A 260 4.84 30.00 7.14
CA ALA A 260 3.67 30.86 7.27
C ALA A 260 2.41 30.11 7.77
N LEU A 261 2.44 28.78 7.78
CA LEU A 261 1.30 27.93 8.17
C LEU A 261 1.33 27.57 9.65
N SER A 262 0.15 27.70 10.29
CA SER A 262 -0.11 27.19 11.64
C SER A 262 -0.52 25.71 11.57
N VAL A 263 0.46 24.86 11.25
CA VAL A 263 0.34 23.39 11.24
C VAL A 263 1.39 22.80 12.17
N GLU A 264 1.12 21.63 12.72
CA GLU A 264 2.03 20.92 13.64
C GLU A 264 3.39 20.64 12.98
N SER A 265 4.48 20.77 13.75
CA SER A 265 5.86 20.57 13.27
C SER A 265 6.06 19.21 12.62
N GLY A 266 5.54 18.12 13.19
CA GLY A 266 5.62 16.78 12.59
C GLY A 266 5.03 16.74 11.17
N ARG A 267 3.92 17.46 10.94
CA ARG A 267 3.33 17.57 9.60
C ARG A 267 4.18 18.42 8.65
N LYS A 268 4.79 19.51 9.11
CA LYS A 268 5.73 20.30 8.28
C LYS A 268 6.91 19.46 7.83
N ILE A 269 7.51 18.73 8.77
CA ILE A 269 8.61 17.79 8.51
C ILE A 269 8.18 16.76 7.48
N ALA A 270 7.01 16.14 7.64
CA ALA A 270 6.53 15.12 6.70
C ALA A 270 6.36 15.65 5.28
N ILE A 271 5.78 16.84 5.13
CA ILE A 271 5.59 17.49 3.82
C ILE A 271 6.94 17.82 3.18
N LEU A 272 7.88 18.39 3.94
CA LEU A 272 9.20 18.76 3.43
C LEU A 272 10.03 17.52 3.07
N ALA A 273 10.05 16.50 3.94
CA ALA A 273 10.77 15.26 3.67
C ALA A 273 10.18 14.54 2.45
N GLY A 274 8.85 14.55 2.27
CA GLY A 274 8.21 14.07 1.05
C GLY A 274 8.64 14.86 -0.19
N ALA A 275 8.74 16.19 -0.09
CA ALA A 275 9.23 17.03 -1.18
C ALA A 275 10.71 16.78 -1.52
N MET A 276 11.55 16.54 -0.51
CA MET A 276 12.94 16.12 -0.67
C MET A 276 13.03 14.75 -1.36
N CYS A 277 12.15 13.79 -1.01
CA CYS A 277 12.06 12.51 -1.72
C CYS A 277 11.76 12.73 -3.21
N ILE A 278 10.82 13.63 -3.54
CA ILE A 278 10.48 13.94 -4.94
C ILE A 278 11.72 14.46 -5.69
N VAL A 279 12.44 15.45 -5.15
CA VAL A 279 13.65 15.99 -5.79
C VAL A 279 14.73 14.93 -5.92
N ARG A 280 14.96 14.12 -4.88
CA ARG A 280 15.88 12.99 -4.93
C ARG A 280 15.55 12.05 -6.10
N GLU A 281 14.28 11.69 -6.24
CA GLU A 281 13.82 10.81 -7.32
C GLU A 281 13.90 11.46 -8.71
N GLN A 282 13.67 12.78 -8.82
CA GLN A 282 13.89 13.48 -10.10
C GLN A 282 15.34 13.35 -10.55
N ILE A 283 16.29 13.56 -9.63
CA ILE A 283 17.71 13.45 -9.93
C ILE A 283 18.06 12.01 -10.29
N GLY A 284 17.72 11.07 -9.42
CA GLY A 284 18.04 9.65 -9.62
C GLY A 284 17.47 9.11 -10.93
N GLN A 285 16.16 9.25 -11.13
CA GLN A 285 15.47 8.63 -12.26
C GLN A 285 15.65 9.40 -13.57
N ARG A 286 15.57 10.75 -13.56
CA ARG A 286 15.56 11.53 -14.80
C ARG A 286 16.94 12.01 -15.23
N GLU A 287 17.80 12.40 -14.30
CA GLU A 287 19.15 12.89 -14.63
C GLU A 287 20.15 11.73 -14.79
N TYR A 288 20.01 10.67 -13.96
CA TYR A 288 20.97 9.56 -13.89
C TYR A 288 20.41 8.19 -14.25
N SER A 289 19.16 8.11 -14.72
CA SER A 289 18.50 6.86 -15.17
C SER A 289 18.55 5.72 -14.14
N LYS A 290 18.54 6.05 -12.85
CA LYS A 290 18.48 5.07 -11.76
C LYS A 290 17.05 4.57 -11.56
N PRO A 291 16.87 3.33 -11.09
CA PRO A 291 15.56 2.86 -10.65
C PRO A 291 14.98 3.74 -9.55
N ALA A 292 13.65 3.82 -9.50
CA ALA A 292 12.96 4.49 -8.41
C ALA A 292 13.33 3.90 -7.04
N LEU A 293 13.50 4.76 -6.04
CA LEU A 293 13.94 4.40 -4.69
C LEU A 293 15.29 3.65 -4.66
N SER A 294 16.17 3.84 -5.66
CA SER A 294 17.48 3.20 -5.65
C SER A 294 18.28 3.59 -4.40
N HIS A 295 18.95 2.59 -3.80
CA HIS A 295 19.90 2.79 -2.70
C HIS A 295 21.32 3.05 -3.22
N ASP A 296 21.54 3.00 -4.53
CA ASP A 296 22.83 3.29 -5.14
C ASP A 296 23.22 4.73 -4.84
N ASP A 297 24.48 4.91 -4.46
CA ASP A 297 25.08 6.23 -4.49
C ASP A 297 25.23 6.67 -5.96
N ILE A 298 25.11 7.98 -6.18
CA ILE A 298 25.32 8.60 -7.48
C ILE A 298 26.58 9.47 -7.38
N PRO A 299 27.76 8.90 -7.67
CA PRO A 299 29.01 9.65 -7.65
C PRO A 299 28.90 10.87 -8.56
N GLY A 300 29.18 12.05 -8.01
CA GLY A 300 29.10 13.33 -8.73
C GLY A 300 27.78 14.10 -8.58
N SER A 301 26.77 13.55 -7.89
CA SER A 301 25.58 14.33 -7.50
C SER A 301 25.59 14.62 -6.00
N LEU A 302 26.07 15.82 -5.64
CA LEU A 302 26.12 16.31 -4.27
C LEU A 302 24.70 16.40 -3.68
N VAL A 303 23.74 16.97 -4.43
CA VAL A 303 22.35 17.08 -3.97
C VAL A 303 21.68 15.72 -3.76
N HIS A 304 21.80 14.76 -4.68
CA HIS A 304 21.20 13.44 -4.48
C HIS A 304 21.80 12.73 -3.25
N THR A 305 23.11 12.82 -3.08
CA THR A 305 23.83 12.23 -1.93
C THR A 305 23.42 12.91 -0.62
N GLY A 306 23.35 14.24 -0.61
CA GLY A 306 22.92 15.04 0.53
C GLY A 306 21.48 14.75 0.94
N LEU A 307 20.54 14.70 -0.02
CA LEU A 307 19.16 14.33 0.25
C LEU A 307 19.03 12.89 0.74
N THR A 308 19.81 11.95 0.18
CA THR A 308 19.87 10.55 0.66
C THR A 308 20.26 10.49 2.14
N ARG A 309 21.22 11.31 2.56
CA ARG A 309 21.66 11.42 3.97
C ARG A 309 20.61 12.07 4.87
N ILE A 310 20.05 13.23 4.46
CA ILE A 310 19.01 13.94 5.25
C ILE A 310 17.81 13.03 5.47
N LEU A 311 17.38 12.34 4.41
CA LEU A 311 16.21 11.47 4.43
C LEU A 311 16.46 10.12 5.09
N LYS A 312 17.72 9.76 5.39
CA LYS A 312 18.11 8.39 5.77
C LYS A 312 17.48 7.38 4.81
N ALA A 313 17.61 7.65 3.51
CA ALA A 313 16.82 6.98 2.49
C ALA A 313 17.19 5.49 2.34
N LYS A 314 18.40 5.08 2.77
CA LYS A 314 18.84 3.67 2.75
C LYS A 314 18.22 2.85 3.88
N GLU A 315 17.88 3.49 5.00
CA GLU A 315 17.29 2.86 6.19
C GLU A 315 15.77 3.00 6.24
N THR A 316 15.22 4.02 5.56
CA THR A 316 13.80 4.33 5.61
C THR A 316 12.98 3.31 4.82
N SER A 317 12.06 2.63 5.50
CA SER A 317 11.17 1.66 4.85
C SER A 317 10.33 2.29 3.72
N PRO A 318 10.00 1.54 2.65
CA PRO A 318 9.13 2.01 1.57
C PRO A 318 7.79 2.55 2.07
N GLU A 319 7.25 1.97 3.14
CA GLU A 319 6.00 2.44 3.72
C GLU A 319 6.12 3.79 4.42
N ASN A 320 7.28 4.13 4.99
CA ASN A 320 7.51 5.48 5.54
C ASN A 320 7.65 6.48 4.39
N ILE A 321 8.37 6.11 3.32
CA ILE A 321 8.50 6.95 2.12
C ILE A 321 7.12 7.22 1.50
N GLU A 322 6.24 6.22 1.38
CA GLU A 322 4.87 6.41 0.89
C GLU A 322 4.11 7.45 1.75
N VAL A 323 4.20 7.36 3.07
CA VAL A 323 3.52 8.31 3.98
C VAL A 323 4.04 9.74 3.78
N LEU A 324 5.35 9.91 3.65
CA LEU A 324 5.97 11.21 3.36
C LEU A 324 5.52 11.77 2.01
N LEU A 325 5.53 10.94 0.96
CA LEU A 325 5.08 11.33 -0.38
C LEU A 325 3.59 11.71 -0.40
N ARG A 326 2.73 10.99 0.33
CA ARG A 326 1.31 11.34 0.45
C ARG A 326 1.11 12.66 1.18
N ALA A 327 1.86 12.93 2.25
CA ALA A 327 1.81 14.22 2.93
C ALA A 327 2.20 15.38 2.00
N ALA A 328 3.26 15.20 1.21
CA ALA A 328 3.66 16.18 0.20
C ALA A 328 2.62 16.33 -0.92
N ASN A 329 2.06 15.22 -1.42
CA ASN A 329 1.01 15.22 -2.44
C ASN A 329 -0.22 16.00 -2.01
N ASP A 330 -0.76 15.69 -0.83
CA ASP A 330 -1.96 16.34 -0.29
C ASP A 330 -1.75 17.85 -0.16
N TYR A 331 -0.57 18.25 0.31
CA TYR A 331 -0.19 19.64 0.43
C TYR A 331 -0.08 20.32 -0.94
N ILE A 332 0.66 19.73 -1.88
CA ILE A 332 0.83 20.29 -3.24
C ILE A 332 -0.54 20.42 -3.90
N MET A 333 -1.35 19.36 -3.90
CA MET A 333 -2.70 19.37 -4.48
C MET A 333 -3.58 20.47 -3.86
N PHE A 334 -3.55 20.62 -2.54
CA PHE A 334 -4.30 21.69 -1.86
C PHE A 334 -3.87 23.09 -2.30
N MET A 335 -2.56 23.30 -2.48
CA MET A 335 -2.01 24.61 -2.85
C MET A 335 -2.16 24.92 -4.35
N THR A 336 -2.33 23.91 -5.21
CA THR A 336 -2.28 24.09 -6.67
C THR A 336 -3.58 23.76 -7.39
N THR A 337 -4.55 23.14 -6.72
CA THR A 337 -5.77 22.66 -7.38
C THR A 337 -7.07 23.17 -6.75
N GLU A 338 -8.10 23.13 -7.56
CA GLU A 338 -9.52 23.20 -7.25
C GLU A 338 -10.19 21.90 -7.70
N PRO A 339 -11.44 21.61 -7.29
CA PRO A 339 -12.16 20.46 -7.81
C PRO A 339 -12.11 20.38 -9.33
N LYS A 340 -11.34 19.40 -9.84
CA LYS A 340 -11.10 19.13 -11.27
C LYS A 340 -10.45 20.29 -12.07
N LYS A 341 -9.76 21.23 -11.41
CA LYS A 341 -9.11 22.39 -12.05
C LYS A 341 -7.72 22.69 -11.50
N LEU A 342 -6.75 22.94 -12.38
CA LEU A 342 -5.45 23.48 -11.97
C LEU A 342 -5.57 24.99 -11.81
N LYS A 343 -5.05 25.53 -10.71
CA LYS A 343 -5.04 26.97 -10.49
C LYS A 343 -4.11 27.64 -11.49
N GLU A 344 -4.56 28.77 -12.04
CA GLU A 344 -3.76 29.57 -12.97
C GLU A 344 -2.52 30.15 -12.28
N LYS A 345 -2.71 30.64 -11.04
CA LYS A 345 -1.63 31.12 -10.17
C LYS A 345 -1.62 30.34 -8.86
N HIS A 346 -0.51 29.66 -8.60
CA HIS A 346 -0.25 28.88 -7.39
C HIS A 346 1.16 29.17 -6.86
N ILE A 347 1.52 28.58 -5.72
CA ILE A 347 2.79 28.87 -5.04
C ILE A 347 4.05 28.57 -5.85
N PHE A 348 3.94 27.76 -6.89
CA PHE A 348 5.07 27.35 -7.76
C PHE A 348 5.04 28.02 -9.14
N SER A 349 4.07 28.90 -9.43
CA SER A 349 3.91 29.50 -10.76
C SER A 349 5.10 30.38 -11.17
N ASP A 350 5.81 30.96 -10.20
CA ASP A 350 6.97 31.82 -10.45
C ASP A 350 8.29 31.04 -10.58
N ILE A 351 8.26 29.70 -10.43
CA ILE A 351 9.45 28.87 -10.61
C ILE A 351 9.62 28.57 -12.10
N LYS A 352 10.68 29.13 -12.69
CA LYS A 352 11.03 28.91 -14.09
C LYS A 352 11.27 27.42 -14.37
N ASP A 353 10.78 26.95 -15.51
CA ASP A 353 10.92 25.57 -16.00
C ASP A 353 10.34 24.49 -15.06
N PHE A 354 9.48 24.89 -14.10
CA PHE A 354 8.83 23.97 -13.18
C PHE A 354 7.64 23.25 -13.82
N SER A 355 7.61 21.92 -13.71
CA SER A 355 6.49 21.09 -14.17
C SER A 355 5.70 20.53 -12.99
N LEU A 356 4.58 21.20 -12.65
CA LEU A 356 3.67 20.73 -11.59
C LEU A 356 3.12 19.33 -11.91
N VAL A 357 2.63 19.12 -13.14
CA VAL A 357 2.10 17.82 -13.58
C VAL A 357 3.19 16.76 -13.49
N GLY A 358 4.40 17.05 -13.99
CA GLY A 358 5.51 16.11 -13.93
C GLY A 358 5.95 15.75 -12.50
N ILE A 359 5.75 16.64 -11.51
CA ILE A 359 5.95 16.35 -10.08
C ILE A 359 4.84 15.42 -9.57
N LEU A 360 3.58 15.74 -9.84
CA LEU A 360 2.44 14.94 -9.39
C LEU A 360 2.47 13.52 -9.98
N GLU A 361 2.83 13.36 -11.25
CA GLU A 361 3.01 12.05 -11.88
C GLU A 361 4.16 11.24 -11.25
N LEU A 362 5.26 11.91 -10.88
CA LEU A 362 6.40 11.27 -10.22
C LEU A 362 6.00 10.77 -8.82
N ILE A 363 5.24 11.56 -8.06
CA ILE A 363 4.70 11.14 -6.76
C ILE A 363 3.92 9.83 -6.91
N GLN A 364 2.99 9.76 -7.86
CA GLN A 364 2.15 8.57 -8.06
C GLN A 364 3.00 7.35 -8.45
N SER A 365 3.97 7.54 -9.34
CA SER A 365 4.90 6.48 -9.75
C SER A 365 5.70 5.94 -8.57
N THR A 366 6.25 6.84 -7.74
CA THR A 366 7.06 6.45 -6.58
C THR A 366 6.22 5.80 -5.48
N ILE A 367 4.96 6.24 -5.25
CA ILE A 367 4.02 5.58 -4.34
C ILE A 367 3.75 4.13 -4.78
N THR A 368 3.52 3.89 -6.08
CA THR A 368 3.34 2.53 -6.61
C THR A 368 4.56 1.66 -6.36
N VAL A 369 5.77 2.19 -6.59
CA VAL A 369 7.02 1.49 -6.30
C VAL A 369 7.14 1.18 -4.81
N CYS A 370 6.83 2.12 -3.92
CA CYS A 370 6.85 1.87 -2.47
C CYS A 370 5.98 0.65 -2.09
N ARG A 371 4.75 0.62 -2.60
CA ARG A 371 3.78 -0.44 -2.31
C ARG A 371 4.18 -1.81 -2.89
N LYS A 372 4.71 -1.82 -4.11
CA LYS A 372 5.23 -3.05 -4.75
C LYS A 372 6.42 -3.60 -3.98
N THR A 373 7.38 -2.76 -3.62
CA THR A 373 8.58 -3.15 -2.85
C THR A 373 8.19 -3.69 -1.46
N ALA A 374 7.26 -3.02 -0.76
CA ALA A 374 6.75 -3.51 0.52
C ALA A 374 6.08 -4.88 0.36
N LEU A 375 5.19 -5.05 -0.63
CA LEU A 375 4.53 -6.33 -0.89
C LEU A 375 5.52 -7.44 -1.21
N ASP A 376 6.51 -7.19 -2.08
CA ASP A 376 7.51 -8.19 -2.45
C ASP A 376 8.37 -8.63 -1.26
N ARG A 377 8.76 -7.68 -0.41
CA ARG A 377 9.47 -7.96 0.84
C ARG A 377 8.65 -8.90 1.74
N GLU A 378 7.38 -8.60 1.95
CA GLU A 378 6.52 -9.40 2.83
C GLU A 378 6.19 -10.78 2.24
N VAL A 379 5.99 -10.87 0.92
CA VAL A 379 5.75 -12.16 0.24
C VAL A 379 6.99 -13.05 0.33
N ALA A 380 8.19 -12.49 0.15
CA ALA A 380 9.43 -13.24 0.31
C ALA A 380 9.60 -13.74 1.75
N ALA A 381 9.33 -12.89 2.75
CA ALA A 381 9.37 -13.28 4.16
C ALA A 381 8.34 -14.39 4.46
N TYR A 382 7.11 -14.26 3.97
CA TYR A 382 6.06 -15.26 4.15
C TYR A 382 6.43 -16.61 3.53
N LYS A 383 6.93 -16.64 2.28
CA LYS A 383 7.39 -17.86 1.62
C LYS A 383 8.52 -18.53 2.38
N ARG A 384 9.47 -17.75 2.93
CA ARG A 384 10.56 -18.27 3.75
C ARG A 384 10.04 -18.93 5.03
N LEU A 385 9.19 -18.24 5.78
CA LEU A 385 8.59 -18.78 7.02
C LEU A 385 7.75 -20.04 6.77
N ALA A 386 7.02 -20.09 5.65
CA ALA A 386 6.26 -21.27 5.26
C ALA A 386 7.17 -22.48 4.94
N ALA A 387 8.29 -22.24 4.26
CA ALA A 387 9.28 -23.28 3.97
C ALA A 387 9.96 -23.80 5.25
N GLU A 388 10.37 -22.90 6.15
CA GLU A 388 10.95 -23.25 7.46
C GLU A 388 9.97 -24.09 8.29
N LYS A 389 8.69 -23.72 8.31
CA LYS A 389 7.64 -24.49 9.00
C LYS A 389 7.44 -25.88 8.39
N ALA A 390 7.39 -25.98 7.06
CA ALA A 390 7.24 -27.25 6.37
C ALA A 390 8.43 -28.20 6.60
N GLU A 391 9.65 -27.65 6.66
CA GLU A 391 10.85 -28.43 6.98
C GLU A 391 10.85 -28.90 8.44
N ALA A 392 10.49 -28.03 9.38
CA ALA A 392 10.36 -28.40 10.79
C ALA A 392 9.31 -29.50 11.01
N GLU A 393 8.17 -29.44 10.31
CA GLU A 393 7.15 -30.49 10.34
C GLU A 393 7.63 -31.80 9.72
N ARG A 394 8.48 -31.75 8.68
CA ARG A 394 9.09 -32.95 8.09
C ARG A 394 10.05 -33.62 9.06
N LEU A 395 10.95 -32.85 9.67
CA LEU A 395 11.93 -33.36 10.64
C LEU A 395 11.22 -33.96 11.88
N ALA A 396 10.17 -33.30 12.38
CA ALA A 396 9.37 -33.83 13.48
C ALA A 396 8.70 -35.17 13.14
N LYS A 397 8.22 -35.35 11.89
CA LYS A 397 7.64 -36.62 11.43
C LYS A 397 8.68 -37.72 11.31
N GLU A 398 9.88 -37.42 10.80
CA GLU A 398 10.99 -38.37 10.70
C GLU A 398 11.50 -38.84 12.07
N GLU A 399 11.51 -37.96 13.08
CA GLU A 399 11.82 -38.33 14.47
C GLU A 399 10.73 -39.26 15.07
N THR A 400 9.45 -39.02 14.79
CA THR A 400 8.37 -39.91 15.26
C THR A 400 8.33 -41.26 14.53
N ASP A 401 8.68 -41.30 13.24
CA ASP A 401 8.70 -42.53 12.43
C ASP A 401 9.96 -43.39 12.69
N SER A 402 11.07 -42.77 13.11
CA SER A 402 12.28 -43.49 13.53
C SER A 402 12.14 -44.11 14.93
N ALA A 403 11.30 -43.54 15.81
CA ALA A 403 11.00 -44.08 17.13
C ALA A 403 10.02 -45.29 17.12
N THR A 404 9.39 -45.59 15.98
CA THR A 404 8.38 -46.67 15.85
C THR A 404 8.82 -47.87 15.02
N LYS A 405 10.08 -47.94 14.56
CA LYS A 405 10.63 -49.18 13.96
C LYS A 405 10.99 -50.19 15.05
N PRO A 406 10.36 -51.39 15.12
CA PRO A 406 10.81 -52.44 16.02
C PRO A 406 12.16 -52.96 15.55
N THR A 407 13.17 -52.90 16.41
CA THR A 407 14.40 -53.68 16.24
C THR A 407 14.02 -55.15 16.16
N ALA A 408 14.15 -55.76 14.98
CA ALA A 408 14.06 -57.20 14.82
C ALA A 408 15.18 -57.84 15.63
N SER A 409 14.87 -58.27 16.86
CA SER A 409 15.78 -59.06 17.68
C SER A 409 15.86 -60.47 17.10
N THR A 410 16.99 -60.79 16.48
CA THR A 410 17.45 -62.15 16.29
C THR A 410 17.51 -62.88 17.63
N GLY A 411 17.00 -64.12 17.65
CA GLY A 411 16.69 -64.88 18.86
C GLY A 411 17.86 -65.25 19.75
N GLY A 412 17.52 -65.57 21.00
CA GLY A 412 18.38 -66.15 22.02
C GLY A 412 17.58 -66.43 23.29
N LEU A 413 17.25 -67.70 23.50
CA LEU A 413 16.59 -68.28 24.68
C LEU A 413 17.51 -68.30 25.91
N ALA A 414 16.88 -68.46 27.09
CA ALA A 414 17.40 -68.63 28.46
C ALA A 414 17.76 -67.34 29.21
N GLY A 415 17.32 -67.08 30.45
CA GLY A 415 16.53 -67.85 31.40
C GLY A 415 16.68 -67.23 32.81
N LEU A 416 15.62 -67.34 33.61
CA LEU A 416 15.56 -67.36 35.08
C LEU A 416 15.94 -66.13 35.95
N LEU A 417 14.92 -65.69 36.70
CA LEU A 417 14.87 -65.34 38.14
C LEU A 417 15.72 -64.19 38.71
N GLY A 418 15.06 -63.23 39.36
CA GLY A 418 15.70 -62.34 40.32
C GLY A 418 14.79 -61.23 40.86
N ALA A 419 14.36 -61.37 42.11
CA ALA A 419 13.40 -60.55 42.84
C ALA A 419 13.81 -59.09 43.16
N MET A 420 12.77 -58.25 43.25
CA MET A 420 12.52 -57.11 44.17
C MET A 420 13.45 -55.86 44.21
N ILE A 421 12.78 -54.75 44.57
CA ILE A 421 13.21 -53.62 45.43
C ILE A 421 13.33 -52.24 44.74
N TRP A 422 12.27 -51.44 44.99
CA TRP A 422 12.21 -49.98 45.26
C TRP A 422 12.54 -48.94 44.19
N GLY A 423 11.67 -47.92 44.12
CA GLY A 423 12.09 -46.54 43.84
C GLY A 423 11.19 -45.74 42.89
N THR A 424 10.02 -45.30 43.35
CA THR A 424 9.30 -44.17 42.73
C THR A 424 10.01 -42.84 43.02
N PRO A 425 10.35 -42.00 42.04
CA PRO A 425 10.65 -40.60 42.28
C PRO A 425 9.39 -39.73 42.10
N LYS A 426 9.12 -38.91 43.12
CA LYS A 426 8.16 -37.79 43.09
C LYS A 426 8.54 -36.76 42.00
N PRO A 427 7.55 -36.01 41.48
CA PRO A 427 7.80 -34.92 40.54
C PRO A 427 8.40 -33.71 41.25
N LYS A 428 9.41 -33.08 40.62
CA LYS A 428 9.97 -31.79 41.04
C LYS A 428 9.00 -30.66 40.67
N SER A 429 8.58 -29.93 41.69
CA SER A 429 7.99 -28.60 41.62
C SER A 429 8.97 -27.61 41.01
N VAL A 430 8.56 -26.88 39.99
CA VAL A 430 9.26 -25.69 39.48
C VAL A 430 8.69 -24.47 40.21
N GLU A 431 9.57 -23.79 40.93
CA GLU A 431 9.36 -22.48 41.55
C GLU A 431 8.91 -21.45 40.51
N LYS A 432 7.77 -20.80 40.78
CA LYS A 432 7.38 -19.54 40.14
C LYS A 432 8.03 -18.40 40.92
N THR A 433 9.04 -17.78 40.33
CA THR A 433 9.62 -16.53 40.82
C THR A 433 8.62 -15.40 40.65
N LYS A 434 8.38 -14.71 41.76
CA LYS A 434 7.42 -13.63 41.98
C LYS A 434 8.15 -12.31 41.68
N VAL A 435 7.69 -11.52 40.70
CA VAL A 435 8.16 -10.15 40.47
C VAL A 435 7.01 -9.19 40.75
N GLU A 436 7.17 -8.52 41.89
CA GLU A 436 6.84 -7.12 42.21
C GLU A 436 5.55 -6.50 41.64
N ALA A 437 4.59 -6.32 42.55
CA ALA A 437 3.57 -5.28 42.48
C ALA A 437 3.65 -4.44 43.76
N GLU A 438 4.43 -3.37 43.73
CA GLU A 438 4.35 -2.25 44.68
C GLU A 438 4.62 -0.95 43.93
N LYS A 439 3.55 -0.19 43.65
CA LYS A 439 3.54 1.28 43.58
C LYS A 439 2.13 1.75 43.19
N GLU A 440 1.25 1.85 44.18
CA GLU A 440 0.17 2.85 44.13
C GLU A 440 -0.41 3.08 45.52
N LYS A 441 0.09 4.12 46.20
CA LYS A 441 -0.59 4.85 47.28
C LYS A 441 0.29 6.02 47.72
N ALA A 442 0.00 7.21 47.20
CA ALA A 442 0.08 8.49 47.91
C ALA A 442 -0.20 9.65 46.95
N ALA A 443 -1.44 10.14 46.90
CA ALA A 443 -1.77 11.55 46.65
C ALA A 443 -3.28 11.77 46.84
N VAL A 444 -3.70 11.86 48.10
CA VAL A 444 -4.87 12.67 48.48
C VAL A 444 -4.46 13.45 49.71
N SER A 445 -4.33 14.77 49.56
CA SER A 445 -4.74 15.70 50.62
C SER A 445 -5.17 17.02 49.97
N PRO A 446 -6.30 17.59 50.41
CA PRO A 446 -6.79 18.90 49.98
C PRO A 446 -6.18 20.01 50.86
N HIS A 447 -5.86 21.15 50.24
CA HIS A 447 -6.21 22.50 50.69
C HIS A 447 -5.77 23.53 49.66
#